data_AF-A0A525LAQ0-F1
#
_entry.id   AF-A0A525LAQ0-F1
#
_cell.length_a   1.000
_cell.length_b   1.000
_cell.length_c   1.000
_cell.angle_alpha   90.00
_cell.angle_beta   90.00
_cell.angle_gamma   90.00
#
_symmetry.space_group_name_H-M   'P 1'
#
loop_
_entity.id
_entity.type
_entity.pdbx_description
1 polymer ?
#
loop_
_entity_poly.entity_id
_entity_poly.type
_entity_poly.pdbx_seq_one_letter_code
_entity_poly.pdbx_strand_id
1 'polypeptide(L)'
;MTLRLVLTILLLAAAPAALARDEAMRDIMAGHVNPGALGFWAAGNDPPDNETPAQAKLRWDEAAKGAKAMETWGQVLQKPPYTRTGRWNDDAQLMIDMARLGETPIRLKDGPKAFEIGGRLYDACNECHKLYVPRRGATIPRESPLNAP
;
A
#
# COMPACT_ATOMS: atom_id res chain seq x y z
N MET A 1 -58.38 21.72 -31.53
CA MET A 1 -56.90 21.75 -31.57
C MET A 1 -56.44 22.96 -30.78
N THR A 2 -56.05 22.77 -29.51
CA THR A 2 -55.38 23.74 -28.62
C THR A 2 -54.88 22.89 -27.43
N LEU A 3 -53.65 22.39 -27.48
CA LEU A 3 -52.39 22.97 -27.00
C LEU A 3 -52.12 22.71 -25.50
N ARG A 4 -51.33 21.66 -25.28
CA ARG A 4 -50.22 21.47 -24.32
C ARG A 4 -50.38 21.98 -22.89
N LEU A 5 -50.33 21.04 -21.93
CA LEU A 5 -49.53 21.21 -20.71
C LEU A 5 -49.00 19.82 -20.28
N VAL A 6 -47.73 19.53 -20.54
CA VAL A 6 -47.01 18.42 -19.92
C VAL A 6 -46.00 19.06 -18.99
N LEU A 7 -46.32 19.04 -17.69
CA LEU A 7 -45.45 19.52 -16.63
C LEU A 7 -44.49 18.38 -16.25
N THR A 8 -43.33 18.32 -16.91
CA THR A 8 -42.27 17.39 -16.53
C THR A 8 -41.45 18.03 -15.41
N ILE A 9 -41.75 17.66 -14.15
CA ILE A 9 -40.89 18.00 -13.02
C ILE A 9 -39.72 16.99 -13.04
N LEU A 10 -38.56 17.41 -13.57
CA LEU A 10 -37.29 16.72 -13.30
C LEU A 10 -36.88 17.05 -11.86
N LEU A 11 -37.14 16.14 -10.92
CA LEU A 11 -36.40 16.12 -9.66
C LEU A 11 -34.97 15.65 -9.98
N LEU A 12 -34.02 16.59 -10.04
CA LEU A 12 -32.61 16.28 -9.80
C LEU A 12 -32.49 15.85 -8.33
N ALA A 13 -32.64 14.55 -8.07
CA ALA A 13 -32.11 13.97 -6.86
C ALA A 13 -30.58 14.05 -6.96
N ALA A 14 -29.99 15.11 -6.40
CA ALA A 14 -28.58 15.12 -6.06
C ALA A 14 -28.36 13.95 -5.10
N ALA A 15 -27.83 12.84 -5.63
CA ALA A 15 -27.32 11.78 -4.78
C ALA A 15 -26.33 12.43 -3.81
N PRO A 16 -26.45 12.24 -2.49
CA PRO A 16 -25.34 12.57 -1.63
C PRO A 16 -24.21 11.67 -2.10
N ALA A 17 -23.21 12.25 -2.77
CA ALA A 17 -21.92 11.59 -2.92
C ALA A 17 -21.54 11.21 -1.50
N ALA A 18 -21.72 9.93 -1.17
CA ALA A 18 -21.35 9.40 0.12
C ALA A 18 -19.92 9.87 0.34
N LEU A 19 -19.74 10.69 1.36
CA LEU A 19 -18.45 11.18 1.81
C LEU A 19 -17.65 9.95 2.22
N ALA A 20 -17.07 9.24 1.25
CA ALA A 20 -15.93 8.38 1.48
C ALA A 20 -14.87 9.34 2.02
N ARG A 21 -14.77 9.40 3.35
CA ARG A 21 -13.63 10.07 3.96
C ARG A 21 -12.45 9.25 3.51
N ASP A 22 -11.64 9.84 2.64
CA ASP A 22 -10.31 9.35 2.33
C ASP A 22 -9.65 8.94 3.64
N GLU A 23 -9.24 7.68 3.72
CA GLU A 23 -8.60 7.17 4.92
C GLU A 23 -7.33 7.98 5.16
N ALA A 24 -7.08 8.38 6.41
CA ALA A 24 -5.85 9.12 6.69
C ALA A 24 -4.66 8.24 6.31
N MET A 25 -3.62 8.83 5.69
CA MET A 25 -2.43 8.07 5.26
C MET A 25 -1.83 7.22 6.39
N ARG A 26 -1.84 7.74 7.63
CA ARG A 26 -1.40 7.02 8.81
C ARG A 26 -2.20 5.72 9.04
N ASP A 27 -3.51 5.78 8.82
CA ASP A 27 -4.40 4.66 9.05
C ASP A 27 -4.22 3.61 7.95
N ILE A 28 -4.03 4.01 6.68
CA ILE A 28 -3.60 3.11 5.58
C ILE A 28 -2.29 2.41 5.94
N MET A 29 -1.30 3.19 6.40
CA MET A 29 0.00 2.63 6.76
C MET A 29 -0.12 1.62 7.90
N ALA A 30 -0.87 1.95 8.95
CA ALA A 30 -1.03 1.09 10.12
C ALA A 30 -1.90 -0.14 9.86
N GLY A 31 -2.99 0.01 9.12
CA GLY A 31 -3.99 -1.04 8.90
C GLY A 31 -3.66 -1.97 7.73
N HIS A 32 -2.83 -1.52 6.79
CA HIS A 32 -2.64 -2.23 5.53
C HIS A 32 -1.18 -2.41 5.14
N VAL A 33 -0.41 -1.33 5.03
CA VAL A 33 0.98 -1.42 4.54
C VAL A 33 1.89 -2.10 5.56
N ASN A 34 1.81 -1.73 6.84
CA ASN A 34 2.67 -2.32 7.86
C ASN A 34 2.39 -3.83 8.07
N PRO A 35 1.13 -4.29 8.23
CA PRO A 35 0.85 -5.73 8.30
C PRO A 35 1.27 -6.49 7.04
N GLY A 36 1.07 -5.91 5.85
CA GLY A 36 1.48 -6.56 4.61
C GLY A 36 3.00 -6.69 4.46
N ALA A 37 3.76 -5.68 4.90
CA ALA A 37 5.22 -5.73 4.92
C ALA A 37 5.73 -6.79 5.92
N LEU A 38 5.15 -6.85 7.12
CA LEU A 38 5.46 -7.88 8.11
C LEU A 38 5.16 -9.29 7.59
N GLY A 39 4.03 -9.47 6.90
CA GLY A 39 3.71 -10.71 6.20
C GLY A 39 4.79 -11.05 5.18
N PHE A 40 5.10 -10.12 4.27
CA PHE A 40 6.12 -10.32 3.23
C PHE A 40 7.46 -10.77 3.81
N TRP A 41 7.98 -10.08 4.83
CA TRP A 41 9.27 -10.40 5.44
C TRP A 41 9.30 -11.72 6.18
N ALA A 42 8.15 -12.29 6.56
CA ALA A 42 8.09 -13.60 7.20
C ALA A 42 8.62 -14.74 6.30
N ALA A 43 8.70 -14.54 4.98
CA ALA A 43 9.34 -15.48 4.06
C ALA A 43 10.87 -15.47 4.14
N GLY A 44 11.48 -14.30 4.35
CA GLY A 44 12.93 -14.11 4.35
C GLY A 44 13.57 -14.21 5.73
N ASN A 45 12.82 -13.96 6.79
CA ASN A 45 13.31 -14.10 8.16
C ASN A 45 13.52 -15.57 8.54
N ASP A 46 14.51 -15.81 9.40
CA ASP A 46 14.72 -17.12 9.99
C ASP A 46 13.44 -17.58 10.72
N PRO A 47 12.98 -18.82 10.49
CA PRO A 47 11.84 -19.36 11.21
C PRO A 47 12.19 -19.60 12.68
N PRO A 48 11.19 -19.65 13.58
CA PRO A 48 11.40 -20.09 14.95
C PRO A 48 12.02 -21.51 15.00
N ASP A 49 12.93 -21.76 15.95
CA ASP A 49 13.65 -23.03 16.10
C ASP A 49 12.73 -24.27 16.22
N ASN A 50 11.50 -24.09 16.71
CA ASN A 50 10.51 -25.13 16.92
C ASN A 50 9.26 -24.99 16.02
N GLU A 51 9.41 -24.36 14.85
CA GLU A 51 8.32 -24.22 13.89
C GLU A 51 7.76 -25.58 13.44
N THR A 52 6.47 -25.80 13.69
CA THR A 52 5.75 -26.98 13.20
C THR A 52 5.43 -26.83 11.70
N PRO A 53 5.19 -27.93 10.96
CA PRO A 53 4.79 -27.85 9.54
C PRO A 53 3.54 -27.00 9.29
N ALA A 54 2.59 -26.97 10.24
CA ALA A 54 1.39 -26.13 10.14
C ALA A 54 1.72 -24.64 10.30
N GLN A 55 2.61 -24.28 11.23
CA GLN A 55 3.09 -22.91 11.41
C GLN A 55 3.91 -22.44 10.20
N ALA A 56 4.79 -23.31 9.67
CA ALA A 56 5.54 -23.03 8.45
C ALA A 56 4.59 -22.74 7.28
N LYS A 57 3.55 -23.56 7.11
CA LYS A 57 2.52 -23.31 6.08
C LYS A 57 1.87 -21.94 6.26
N LEU A 58 1.44 -21.61 7.48
CA LEU A 58 0.82 -20.31 7.77
C LEU A 58 1.77 -19.16 7.44
N ARG A 59 3.05 -19.25 7.83
CA ARG A 59 4.06 -18.22 7.57
C ARG A 59 4.23 -17.94 6.08
N TRP A 60 4.33 -18.98 5.26
CA TRP A 60 4.42 -18.83 3.80
C TRP A 60 3.12 -18.28 3.18
N ASP A 61 1.96 -18.69 3.70
CA ASP A 61 0.67 -18.14 3.26
C ASP A 61 0.56 -16.64 3.60
N GLU A 62 1.01 -16.22 4.79
CA GLU A 62 1.07 -14.81 5.19
C GLU A 62 2.07 -14.00 4.35
N ALA A 63 3.20 -14.59 3.96
CA ALA A 63 4.12 -13.95 3.04
C ALA A 63 3.50 -13.71 1.65
N ALA A 64 2.76 -14.67 1.12
CA ALA A 64 2.05 -14.50 -0.15
C ALA A 64 0.97 -13.42 -0.05
N LYS A 65 0.19 -13.38 1.04
CA LYS A 65 -0.76 -12.30 1.31
C LYS A 65 -0.07 -10.95 1.45
N GLY A 66 1.08 -10.92 2.12
CA GLY A 66 1.91 -9.74 2.29
C GLY A 66 2.37 -9.16 0.95
N ALA A 67 2.92 -10.00 0.06
CA ALA A 67 3.28 -9.60 -1.29
C ALA A 67 2.09 -8.99 -2.04
N LYS A 68 0.91 -9.64 -1.98
CA LYS A 68 -0.27 -9.09 -2.64
C LYS A 68 -0.72 -7.76 -2.05
N ALA A 69 -0.67 -7.62 -0.73
CA ALA A 69 -0.98 -6.38 -0.05
C ALA A 69 -0.01 -5.25 -0.46
N MET A 70 1.30 -5.54 -0.56
CA MET A 70 2.30 -4.54 -0.96
C MET A 70 2.09 -4.08 -2.40
N GLU A 71 1.80 -5.00 -3.32
CA GLU A 71 1.44 -4.65 -4.69
C GLU A 71 0.19 -3.77 -4.74
N THR A 72 -0.86 -4.19 -4.04
CA THR A 72 -2.17 -3.51 -4.05
C THR A 72 -2.07 -2.11 -3.47
N TRP A 73 -1.47 -1.97 -2.29
CA TRP A 73 -1.40 -0.68 -1.61
C TRP A 73 -0.38 0.25 -2.22
N GLY A 74 0.71 -0.25 -2.80
CA GLY A 74 1.60 0.57 -3.62
C GLY A 74 0.84 1.25 -4.78
N GLN A 75 -0.03 0.50 -5.47
CA GLN A 75 -0.87 1.07 -6.55
C GLN A 75 -1.89 2.09 -6.04
N VAL A 76 -2.42 1.91 -4.82
CA VAL A 76 -3.31 2.88 -4.18
C VAL A 76 -2.56 4.17 -3.85
N LEU A 77 -1.34 4.07 -3.32
CA LEU A 77 -0.50 5.22 -2.95
C LEU A 77 -0.13 6.08 -4.16
N GLN A 78 -0.10 5.51 -5.37
CA GLN A 78 0.16 6.25 -6.62
C GLN A 78 -1.06 6.98 -7.19
N LYS A 79 -2.24 6.89 -6.56
CA LYS A 79 -3.49 7.48 -7.08
C LYS A 79 -4.03 8.58 -6.16
N PRO A 80 -4.81 9.56 -6.68
CA PRO A 80 -5.56 10.48 -5.84
C PRO A 80 -6.47 9.70 -4.87
N PRO A 81 -6.64 10.16 -3.62
CA PRO A 81 -6.07 11.38 -3.00
C PRO A 81 -4.67 11.18 -2.39
N TYR A 82 -4.08 9.99 -2.54
CA TYR A 82 -2.90 9.53 -1.80
C TYR A 82 -1.57 9.85 -2.46
N THR A 83 -1.56 10.01 -3.79
CA THR A 83 -0.37 10.43 -4.54
C THR A 83 0.19 11.75 -4.02
N ARG A 84 1.50 11.92 -4.15
CA ARG A 84 2.27 13.11 -3.77
C ARG A 84 3.27 13.44 -4.87
N THR A 85 3.88 14.61 -4.80
CA THR A 85 4.95 15.02 -5.73
C THR A 85 6.32 14.54 -5.23
N GLY A 86 7.34 14.68 -6.08
CA GLY A 86 8.71 14.22 -5.77
C GLY A 86 8.82 12.70 -5.86
N ARG A 87 9.66 12.11 -4.98
CA ARG A 87 10.01 10.68 -4.99
C ARG A 87 8.89 9.73 -4.58
N TRP A 88 7.78 10.22 -4.04
CA TRP A 88 6.67 9.40 -3.53
C TRP A 88 6.21 8.31 -4.51
N ASN A 89 5.92 8.67 -5.76
CA ASN A 89 5.42 7.70 -6.73
C ASN A 89 6.49 6.71 -7.17
N ASP A 90 7.77 7.10 -7.13
CA ASP A 90 8.91 6.23 -7.45
C ASP A 90 9.13 5.21 -6.32
N ASP A 91 9.12 5.65 -5.06
CA ASP A 91 9.25 4.77 -3.90
C ASP A 91 8.05 3.80 -3.81
N ALA A 92 6.84 4.28 -4.10
CA ALA A 92 5.64 3.44 -4.21
C ALA A 92 5.74 2.45 -5.37
N GLN A 93 6.34 2.83 -6.51
CA GLN A 93 6.60 1.91 -7.61
C GLN A 93 7.58 0.82 -7.21
N LEU A 94 8.66 1.19 -6.52
CA LEU A 94 9.66 0.23 -6.05
C LEU A 94 9.03 -0.78 -5.08
N MET A 95 8.12 -0.35 -4.21
CA MET A 95 7.32 -1.23 -3.36
C MET A 95 6.50 -2.24 -4.18
N ILE A 96 5.82 -1.81 -5.26
CA ILE A 96 5.07 -2.69 -6.18
C ILE A 96 6.00 -3.69 -6.86
N ASP A 97 7.14 -3.22 -7.36
CA ASP A 97 8.07 -4.04 -8.12
C ASP A 97 8.69 -5.13 -7.23
N MET A 98 9.10 -4.79 -6.00
CA MET A 98 9.65 -5.77 -5.06
C MET A 98 8.58 -6.76 -4.60
N ALA A 99 7.34 -6.33 -4.42
CA ALA A 99 6.22 -7.22 -4.12
C ALA A 99 6.04 -8.29 -5.20
N ARG A 100 6.06 -7.88 -6.49
CA ARG A 100 5.95 -8.78 -7.64
C ARG A 100 7.14 -9.72 -7.78
N LEU A 101 8.36 -9.19 -7.62
CA LEU A 101 9.57 -10.02 -7.66
C LEU A 101 9.58 -11.07 -6.55
N GLY A 102 9.01 -10.75 -5.38
CA GLY A 102 8.92 -11.65 -4.24
C GLY A 102 7.95 -12.83 -4.42
N GLU A 103 6.95 -12.72 -5.30
CA GLU A 103 5.91 -13.76 -5.46
C GLU A 103 6.47 -15.15 -5.77
N THR A 104 7.44 -15.22 -6.69
CA THR A 104 8.01 -16.51 -7.10
C THR A 104 8.85 -17.15 -5.98
N PRO A 105 9.83 -16.46 -5.38
CA PRO A 105 10.56 -16.97 -4.21
C PRO A 105 9.64 -17.40 -3.07
N ILE A 106 8.61 -16.61 -2.75
CA ILE A 106 7.65 -16.93 -1.70
C ILE A 106 6.90 -18.23 -2.02
N ARG A 107 6.40 -18.39 -3.25
CA ARG A 107 5.70 -19.60 -3.69
C ARG A 107 6.61 -20.84 -3.68
N LEU A 108 7.87 -20.66 -4.06
CA LEU A 108 8.87 -21.73 -4.07
C LEU A 108 9.51 -21.98 -2.70
N LYS A 109 9.14 -21.18 -1.69
CA LYS A 109 9.69 -21.22 -0.33
C LYS A 109 11.22 -20.99 -0.28
N ASP A 110 11.71 -20.14 -1.17
CA ASP A 110 13.11 -19.72 -1.25
C ASP A 110 13.36 -18.55 -0.28
N GLY A 111 13.70 -18.91 0.97
CA GLY A 111 13.98 -17.95 2.04
C GLY A 111 15.11 -16.97 1.72
N PRO A 112 16.30 -17.44 1.28
CA PRO A 112 17.40 -16.55 0.91
C PRO A 112 17.01 -15.52 -0.16
N LYS A 113 16.31 -15.93 -1.22
CA LYS A 113 15.89 -14.99 -2.25
C LYS A 113 14.79 -14.05 -1.76
N ALA A 114 13.86 -14.54 -0.94
CA ALA A 114 12.85 -13.71 -0.31
C ALA A 114 13.46 -12.66 0.64
N PHE A 115 14.53 -13.01 1.36
CA PHE A 115 15.29 -12.08 2.21
C PHE A 115 15.96 -10.97 1.41
N GLU A 116 16.67 -11.31 0.32
CA GLU A 116 17.30 -10.33 -0.58
C GLU A 116 16.29 -9.31 -1.11
N ILE A 117 15.15 -9.78 -1.61
CA ILE A 117 14.08 -8.92 -2.13
C ILE A 117 13.43 -8.11 -0.99
N GLY A 118 13.24 -8.73 0.18
CA GLY A 118 12.74 -8.08 1.38
C GLY A 118 13.62 -6.92 1.84
N GLY A 119 14.94 -7.02 1.71
CA GLY A 119 15.86 -5.91 1.97
C GLY A 119 15.62 -4.73 1.02
N ARG A 120 15.43 -4.99 -0.27
CA ARG A 120 15.14 -3.92 -1.25
C ARG A 120 13.75 -3.29 -1.06
N LEU A 121 12.76 -4.08 -0.61
CA LEU A 121 11.46 -3.56 -0.18
C LEU A 121 11.61 -2.63 1.04
N TYR A 122 12.45 -3.03 2.02
CA TYR A 122 12.75 -2.21 3.20
C TYR A 122 13.40 -0.87 2.82
N ASP A 123 14.29 -0.86 1.82
CA ASP A 123 14.86 0.38 1.30
C ASP A 123 13.77 1.33 0.75
N ALA A 124 12.81 0.82 -0.02
CA ALA A 124 11.68 1.61 -0.53
C ALA A 124 10.87 2.25 0.61
N CYS A 125 10.56 1.47 1.65
CA CYS A 125 9.85 1.97 2.84
C CYS A 125 10.64 3.08 3.54
N ASN A 126 11.94 2.86 3.76
CA ASN A 126 12.79 3.82 4.47
C ASN A 126 13.00 5.12 3.69
N GLU A 127 13.25 5.04 2.39
CA GLU A 127 13.44 6.21 1.54
C GLU A 127 12.18 7.08 1.52
N CYS A 128 11.01 6.47 1.36
CA CYS A 128 9.73 7.18 1.45
C CYS A 128 9.52 7.78 2.85
N HIS A 129 9.72 6.99 3.91
CA HIS A 129 9.49 7.45 5.27
C HIS A 129 10.40 8.61 5.69
N LYS A 130 11.66 8.64 5.24
CA LYS A 130 12.59 9.76 5.51
C LYS A 130 12.06 11.10 4.99
N LEU A 131 11.34 11.08 3.88
CA LEU A 131 10.86 12.28 3.20
C LEU A 131 9.46 12.69 3.64
N TYR A 132 8.59 11.71 3.89
CA TYR A 132 7.15 11.95 4.04
C TYR A 132 6.59 11.59 5.41
N VAL A 133 7.33 10.90 6.29
CA VAL A 133 6.88 10.71 7.67
C VAL A 133 7.33 11.91 8.50
N PRO A 134 6.39 12.75 8.99
CA PRO A 134 6.73 13.91 9.78
C PRO A 134 7.40 13.49 11.09
N ARG A 135 8.37 14.27 11.56
CA ARG A 135 8.80 14.20 12.96
C ARG A 135 7.57 14.40 13.86
N ARG A 136 7.54 13.67 14.98
CA ARG A 136 6.37 13.55 15.88
C ARG A 136 5.67 14.92 16.07
N GLY A 137 4.43 15.04 15.59
CA GLY A 137 3.62 16.27 15.70
C GLY A 137 3.48 17.13 14.43
N ALA A 138 4.15 16.82 13.32
CA ALA A 138 3.98 17.52 12.05
C ALA A 138 2.99 16.82 11.09
N THR A 139 2.47 17.54 10.10
CA THR A 139 1.65 16.99 9.00
C THR A 139 2.56 16.34 7.95
N ILE A 140 2.10 15.27 7.29
CA ILE A 140 2.85 14.64 6.19
C ILE A 140 2.98 15.67 5.06
N PRO A 141 4.22 16.03 4.66
CA PRO A 141 4.43 16.98 3.56
C PRO A 141 3.74 16.49 2.29
N ARG A 142 3.04 17.39 1.59
CA ARG A 142 2.51 17.07 0.25
C ARG A 142 3.58 17.10 -0.84
N GLU A 143 4.66 17.83 -0.57
CA GLU A 143 5.81 18.01 -1.44
C GLU A 143 7.05 17.41 -0.77
N SER A 144 7.96 16.86 -1.58
CA SER A 144 9.25 16.39 -1.05
C SER A 144 10.06 17.57 -0.52
N PRO A 145 10.67 17.45 0.68
CA PRO A 145 11.57 18.49 1.20
C PRO A 145 12.84 18.67 0.35
N LEU A 146 13.14 17.74 -0.57
CA LEU A 146 14.28 17.84 -1.48
C LEU A 146 14.00 18.69 -2.73
N ASN A 147 12.75 19.13 -2.93
CA ASN A 147 12.36 20.00 -4.04
C ASN A 147 12.01 21.44 -3.57
N ALA A 148 12.31 21.80 -2.32
CA ALA A 148 12.29 23.19 -1.91
C ALA A 148 13.42 23.94 -2.67
N PRO A 149 13.15 25.13 -3.24
CA PRO A 149 14.15 25.91 -3.97
C PRO A 149 15.36 26.27 -3.10
#